data_AF-A0A951HTZ8-F1
#
_entry.id   AF-A0A951HTZ8-F1
#
_cell.length_a   1.000
_cell.length_b   1.000
_cell.length_c   1.000
_cell.angle_alpha   90.00
_cell.angle_beta   90.00
_cell.angle_gamma   90.00
#
_symmetry.space_group_name_H-M   'P 1'
#
loop_
_entity.id
_entity.type
_entity.pdbx_description
1 polymer ?
#
loop_
_entity_poly.entity_id
_entity_poly.type
_entity_poly.pdbx_seq_one_letter_code
_entity_poly.pdbx_strand_id
1 'polypeptide(L)'
;MLRGAVVAFAGICVAGSVLTSVPALAGDMDGEEARRFVIGKMFSYQCFEGTRGAGRVFADGSVVGTVQFRGEGPVRRAFLPANTLQVKGQNVCASVSGMPFSPCFNLTKTADNAFRGAISGLGFAYCDFTRQGGRLRIAERARENNRPLALRPSLAEARN
;
A
#
# COMPACT_ATOMS: atom_id res chain seq x y z
N MET A 1 -44.80 34.39 -8.18
CA MET A 1 -46.19 33.86 -8.22
C MET A 1 -46.24 32.69 -9.18
N LEU A 2 -46.94 31.66 -8.74
CA LEU A 2 -46.96 30.26 -9.17
C LEU A 2 -47.68 30.06 -10.52
N ARG A 3 -47.04 29.46 -11.53
CA ARG A 3 -47.67 28.72 -12.66
C ARG A 3 -46.60 27.75 -13.20
N GLY A 4 -46.68 26.44 -13.06
CA GLY A 4 -47.85 25.58 -13.28
C GLY A 4 -47.89 25.20 -14.77
N ALA A 5 -47.06 24.25 -15.18
CA ALA A 5 -47.18 23.58 -16.48
C ALA A 5 -46.77 22.11 -16.32
N VAL A 6 -47.78 21.25 -16.21
CA VAL A 6 -47.66 19.82 -16.44
C VAL A 6 -47.44 19.65 -17.94
N VAL A 7 -46.28 19.12 -18.34
CA VAL A 7 -46.06 18.66 -19.72
C VAL A 7 -46.00 17.14 -19.70
N ALA A 8 -46.89 16.57 -20.49
CA ALA A 8 -47.13 15.16 -20.68
C ALA A 8 -45.90 14.43 -21.23
N PHE A 9 -45.73 13.21 -20.76
CA PHE A 9 -44.73 12.25 -21.21
C PHE A 9 -44.90 11.92 -22.70
N ALA A 10 -43.90 12.28 -23.50
CA ALA A 10 -43.60 11.66 -24.78
C ALA A 10 -42.19 11.08 -24.69
N GLY A 11 -42.10 9.76 -24.86
CA GLY A 11 -40.96 8.96 -24.42
C GLY A 11 -39.63 9.29 -25.11
N ILE A 12 -38.58 9.32 -24.30
CA ILE A 12 -37.29 8.65 -24.50
C ILE A 12 -36.92 8.13 -23.10
N CYS A 13 -36.83 6.81 -22.93
CA CYS A 13 -36.21 6.23 -21.74
C CYS A 13 -34.69 6.48 -21.85
N VAL A 14 -34.23 7.66 -21.44
CA VAL A 14 -32.82 7.85 -21.10
C VAL A 14 -32.63 7.09 -19.80
N ALA A 15 -32.21 5.84 -19.90
CA ALA A 15 -31.73 5.05 -18.78
C ALA A 15 -30.52 5.78 -18.19
N GLY A 16 -30.77 6.69 -17.25
CA GLY A 16 -29.75 7.34 -16.46
C GLY A 16 -29.07 6.28 -15.62
N SER A 17 -27.93 5.78 -16.10
CA SER A 17 -26.99 5.01 -15.32
C SER A 17 -26.49 5.90 -14.18
N VAL A 18 -27.16 5.85 -13.04
CA VAL A 18 -26.64 6.39 -11.78
C VAL A 18 -25.42 5.54 -11.45
N LEU A 19 -24.24 6.08 -11.76
CA LEU A 19 -22.98 5.57 -11.22
C LEU A 19 -23.00 5.88 -9.72
N THR A 20 -23.57 4.99 -8.92
CA THR A 20 -23.38 5.02 -7.47
C THR A 20 -21.91 4.68 -7.23
N SER A 21 -21.07 5.70 -7.12
CA SER A 21 -19.72 5.54 -6.58
C SER A 21 -19.88 5.13 -5.11
N VAL A 22 -19.99 3.83 -4.85
CA VAL A 22 -19.96 3.30 -3.49
C VAL A 22 -18.59 3.72 -2.94
N PRO A 23 -18.53 4.59 -1.93
CA PRO A 23 -17.25 4.90 -1.33
C PRO A 23 -16.71 3.58 -0.80
N ALA A 24 -15.47 3.25 -1.15
CA ALA A 24 -14.78 2.12 -0.55
C ALA A 24 -14.87 2.31 0.96
N LEU A 25 -15.56 1.39 1.65
CA LEU A 25 -15.77 1.45 3.09
C LEU A 25 -14.39 1.48 3.77
N ALA A 26 -13.96 2.67 4.17
CA ALA A 26 -12.85 2.86 5.08
C ALA A 26 -13.36 2.41 6.45
N GLY A 27 -12.82 1.29 6.95
CA GLY A 27 -13.32 0.64 8.14
C GLY A 27 -12.21 -0.10 8.87
N ASP A 28 -12.33 -0.19 10.18
CA ASP A 28 -11.46 -1.02 10.99
C ASP A 28 -11.63 -2.48 10.60
N MET A 29 -10.51 -3.19 10.48
CA MET A 29 -10.48 -4.62 10.23
C MET A 29 -10.32 -5.36 11.56
N ASP A 30 -11.13 -6.39 11.78
CA ASP A 30 -10.85 -7.33 12.87
C ASP A 30 -9.55 -8.11 12.62
N GLY A 31 -9.07 -8.85 13.62
CA GLY A 31 -7.77 -9.54 13.55
C GLY A 31 -7.68 -10.57 12.43
N GLU A 32 -8.76 -11.28 12.13
CA GLU A 32 -8.78 -12.30 11.07
C GLU A 32 -8.92 -11.68 9.67
N GLU A 33 -9.73 -10.63 9.54
CA GLU A 33 -9.81 -9.83 8.31
C GLU A 33 -8.46 -9.16 8.01
N ALA A 34 -7.85 -8.54 9.01
CA ALA A 34 -6.52 -7.94 8.95
C ALA A 34 -5.48 -8.97 8.48
N ARG A 35 -5.47 -10.15 9.09
CA ARG A 35 -4.57 -11.25 8.72
C ARG A 35 -4.73 -11.66 7.26
N ARG A 36 -5.97 -11.90 6.81
CA ARG A 36 -6.24 -12.21 5.40
C ARG A 36 -5.85 -11.06 4.49
N PHE A 37 -6.00 -9.81 4.94
CA PHE A 37 -5.65 -8.63 4.18
C PHE A 37 -4.14 -8.48 3.96
N VAL A 38 -3.29 -8.88 4.92
CA VAL A 38 -1.84 -8.69 4.86
C VAL A 38 -1.04 -9.92 4.43
N ILE A 39 -1.48 -11.13 4.77
CA ILE A 39 -0.72 -12.36 4.50
C ILE A 39 -0.47 -12.55 3.00
N GLY A 40 0.75 -12.98 2.68
CA GLY A 40 1.20 -13.35 1.34
C GLY A 40 1.50 -12.15 0.44
N LYS A 41 1.31 -10.92 0.94
CA LYS A 41 1.36 -9.70 0.12
C LYS A 41 2.56 -8.84 0.47
N MET A 42 2.97 -8.04 -0.51
CA MET A 42 4.06 -7.08 -0.42
C MET A 42 3.48 -5.67 -0.31
N PHE A 43 3.85 -4.93 0.72
CA PHE A 43 3.44 -3.54 0.93
C PHE A 43 4.67 -2.65 1.00
N SER A 44 4.59 -1.47 0.38
CA SER A 44 5.41 -0.33 0.79
C SER A 44 4.75 0.34 1.98
N TYR A 45 5.56 0.92 2.86
CA TYR A 45 5.04 1.62 4.03
C TYR A 45 5.77 2.93 4.28
N GLN A 46 5.04 3.86 4.89
CA GLN A 46 5.52 5.15 5.36
C GLN A 46 4.91 5.42 6.74
N CYS A 47 5.74 5.62 7.74
CA CYS A 47 5.33 5.92 9.11
C CYS A 47 5.31 7.44 9.36
N PHE A 48 4.52 7.85 10.35
CA PHE A 48 4.34 9.27 10.71
C PHE A 48 5.66 9.99 11.02
N GLU A 49 6.63 9.28 11.62
CA GLU A 49 7.97 9.79 11.95
C GLU A 49 8.95 9.81 10.76
N GLY A 50 8.49 9.48 9.55
CA GLY A 50 9.32 9.46 8.34
C GLY A 50 9.94 8.11 8.00
N THR A 51 9.92 7.11 8.91
CA THR A 51 10.43 5.76 8.63
C THR A 51 9.67 5.10 7.46
N ARG A 52 10.38 4.54 6.49
CA ARG A 52 9.79 3.99 5.26
C ARG A 52 10.46 2.74 4.76
N GLY A 53 9.76 1.98 3.94
CA GLY A 53 10.33 0.77 3.35
C GLY A 53 9.31 -0.06 2.58
N ALA A 54 9.62 -1.34 2.41
CA ALA A 54 8.68 -2.32 1.87
C ALA A 54 8.91 -3.68 2.50
N GLY A 55 7.85 -4.47 2.66
CA GLY A 55 7.95 -5.80 3.26
C GLY A 55 6.86 -6.74 2.78
N ARG A 56 7.21 -8.03 2.74
CA ARG A 56 6.28 -9.13 2.50
C ARG A 56 6.00 -9.84 3.82
N VAL A 57 4.72 -10.02 4.12
CA VAL A 57 4.26 -10.85 5.22
C VAL A 57 3.98 -12.26 4.70
N PHE A 58 4.54 -13.28 5.35
CA PHE A 58 4.32 -14.67 4.99
C PHE A 58 3.21 -15.30 5.86
N ALA A 59 2.75 -16.48 5.46
CA ALA A 59 1.62 -17.15 6.10
C ALA A 59 1.91 -17.60 7.54
N ASP A 60 3.19 -17.86 7.85
CA ASP A 60 3.69 -18.21 9.18
C ASP A 60 3.96 -16.98 10.06
N GLY A 61 3.62 -15.77 9.60
CA GLY A 61 3.83 -14.52 10.32
C GLY A 61 5.26 -13.98 10.24
N SER A 62 6.16 -14.62 9.48
CA SER A 62 7.48 -14.05 9.18
C SER A 62 7.38 -12.87 8.23
N VAL A 63 8.40 -12.00 8.24
CA VAL A 63 8.47 -10.80 7.40
C VAL A 63 9.86 -10.64 6.80
N VAL A 64 9.94 -10.40 5.50
CA VAL A 64 11.17 -9.99 4.81
C VAL A 64 10.93 -8.61 4.21
N GLY A 65 11.86 -7.69 4.40
CA GLY A 65 11.70 -6.35 3.84
C GLY A 65 12.93 -5.46 3.92
N THR A 66 12.68 -4.19 3.66
CA THR A 66 13.62 -3.09 3.83
C THR A 66 13.05 -2.05 4.77
N VAL A 67 13.93 -1.30 5.41
CA VAL A 67 13.61 -0.17 6.28
C VAL A 67 14.65 0.94 6.09
N GLN A 68 14.18 2.17 6.08
CA GLN A 68 14.99 3.37 6.13
C GLN A 68 14.41 4.27 7.22
N PHE A 69 15.16 4.44 8.30
CA PHE A 69 14.70 5.17 9.48
C PHE A 69 14.60 6.66 9.17
N ARG A 70 13.45 7.26 9.53
CA ARG A 70 13.15 8.69 9.29
C ARG A 70 13.30 9.15 7.82
N GLY A 71 13.36 8.21 6.88
CA GLY A 71 13.56 8.51 5.47
C GLY A 71 14.98 8.96 5.11
N GLU A 72 15.90 8.97 6.07
CA GLU A 72 17.29 9.41 5.94
C GLU A 72 18.25 8.22 6.04
N GLY A 73 19.48 8.40 5.55
CA GLY A 73 20.53 7.40 5.67
C GLY A 73 20.31 6.15 4.80
N PRO A 74 21.06 5.06 5.06
CA PRO A 74 21.05 3.88 4.20
C PRO A 74 19.79 3.03 4.39
N VAL A 75 19.27 2.48 3.29
CA VAL A 75 18.23 1.45 3.32
C VAL A 75 18.83 0.15 3.86
N ARG A 76 18.23 -0.42 4.91
CA ARG A 76 18.64 -1.67 5.54
C ARG A 76 17.67 -2.78 5.17
N ARG A 77 18.17 -4.00 5.01
CA ARG A 77 17.33 -5.20 4.91
C ARG A 77 17.00 -5.70 6.30
N ALA A 78 15.76 -6.11 6.50
CA ALA A 78 15.27 -6.67 7.75
C ALA A 78 14.60 -8.02 7.50
N PHE A 79 14.82 -8.94 8.43
CA PHE A 79 14.17 -10.24 8.46
C PHE A 79 13.61 -10.46 9.87
N LEU A 80 12.33 -10.78 9.94
CA LEU A 80 11.65 -11.18 11.16
C LEU A 80 11.24 -12.65 10.99
N PRO A 81 11.59 -13.51 11.97
CA PRO A 81 11.37 -14.95 11.86
C PRO A 81 9.88 -15.32 11.91
N ALA A 82 9.59 -16.61 11.68
CA ALA A 82 8.25 -17.17 11.85
C ALA A 82 7.68 -16.86 13.24
N ASN A 83 6.36 -16.75 13.31
CA ASN A 83 5.61 -16.38 14.51
C ASN A 83 5.85 -14.95 15.01
N THR A 84 6.47 -14.07 14.20
CA THR A 84 6.55 -12.65 14.58
C THR A 84 5.18 -12.01 14.57
N LEU A 85 4.41 -12.07 13.48
CA LEU A 85 3.05 -11.52 13.44
C LEU A 85 2.02 -12.60 13.77
N GLN A 86 1.19 -12.33 14.77
CA GLN A 86 0.13 -13.25 15.23
C GLN A 86 -1.18 -12.50 15.45
N VAL A 87 -2.30 -13.14 15.11
CA VAL A 87 -3.63 -12.62 15.47
C VAL A 87 -3.92 -12.97 16.92
N LYS A 88 -4.30 -11.96 17.71
CA LYS A 88 -4.75 -12.14 19.10
C LYS A 88 -6.05 -11.38 19.29
N GLY A 89 -7.17 -12.12 19.26
CA GLY A 89 -8.51 -11.53 19.30
C GLY A 89 -8.75 -10.63 18.08
N GLN A 90 -9.04 -9.36 18.33
CA GLN A 90 -9.32 -8.37 17.28
C GLN A 90 -8.07 -7.68 16.73
N ASN A 91 -6.88 -7.94 17.29
CA ASN A 91 -5.65 -7.23 16.94
C ASN A 91 -4.61 -8.17 16.33
N VAL A 92 -3.68 -7.59 15.57
CA VAL A 92 -2.45 -8.27 15.14
C VAL A 92 -1.33 -7.84 16.07
N CYS A 93 -0.63 -8.78 16.71
CA CYS A 93 0.47 -8.47 17.61
C CYS A 93 1.80 -8.97 17.04
N ALA A 94 2.86 -8.18 17.24
CA ALA A 94 4.21 -8.55 16.85
C ALA A 94 4.99 -9.08 18.06
N SER A 95 5.69 -10.19 17.89
CA SER A 95 6.66 -10.72 18.84
C SER A 95 8.03 -10.79 18.16
N VAL A 96 8.99 -10.03 18.66
CA VAL A 96 10.35 -9.98 18.14
C VAL A 96 11.31 -10.37 19.25
N SER A 97 12.20 -11.32 18.98
CA SER A 97 13.21 -11.74 19.94
C SER A 97 14.04 -10.55 20.43
N GLY A 98 14.21 -10.44 21.74
CA GLY A 98 14.94 -9.34 22.36
C GLY A 98 14.10 -8.09 22.64
N MET A 99 12.82 -8.04 22.24
CA MET A 99 11.91 -6.97 22.63
C MET A 99 11.16 -7.36 23.92
N PRO A 100 11.14 -6.51 24.96
CA PRO A 100 10.51 -6.85 26.24
C PRO A 100 8.97 -6.76 26.22
N PHE A 101 8.38 -6.30 25.11
CA PHE A 101 6.94 -6.22 24.91
C PHE A 101 6.57 -6.72 23.51
N SER A 102 5.31 -7.07 23.32
CA SER A 102 4.76 -7.48 22.02
C SER A 102 3.67 -6.48 21.61
N PRO A 103 4.00 -5.45 20.81
CA PRO A 103 3.02 -4.43 20.45
C PRO A 103 1.89 -5.06 19.63
N CYS A 104 0.67 -4.67 19.94
CA CYS A 104 -0.50 -4.99 19.13
C CYS A 104 -0.86 -3.79 18.25
N PHE A 105 -1.40 -4.08 17.09
CA PHE A 105 -1.72 -3.11 16.06
C PHE A 105 -3.20 -3.21 15.71
N ASN A 106 -3.81 -2.03 15.57
CA ASN A 106 -5.11 -1.85 14.95
C ASN A 106 -4.89 -1.58 13.47
N LEU A 107 -5.61 -2.28 12.60
CA LEU A 107 -5.50 -2.09 11.16
C LEU A 107 -6.82 -1.52 10.62
N THR A 108 -6.74 -0.33 10.01
CA THR A 108 -7.87 0.31 9.36
C THR A 108 -7.69 0.24 7.86
N LYS A 109 -8.62 -0.38 7.13
CA LYS A 109 -8.58 -0.43 5.68
C LYS A 109 -8.85 0.98 5.15
N THR A 110 -7.94 1.51 4.33
CA THR A 110 -8.06 2.86 3.74
C THR A 110 -8.36 2.81 2.25
N ALA A 111 -8.01 1.70 1.58
CA ALA A 111 -8.39 1.38 0.21
C ALA A 111 -8.33 -0.13 -0.03
N ASP A 112 -8.72 -0.61 -1.20
CA ASP A 112 -8.63 -2.05 -1.54
C ASP A 112 -7.20 -2.59 -1.55
N ASN A 113 -6.24 -1.72 -1.80
CA ASN A 113 -4.82 -2.03 -1.79
C ASN A 113 -4.06 -1.34 -0.65
N ALA A 114 -4.73 -0.63 0.26
CA ALA A 114 -4.07 0.16 1.29
C ALA A 114 -4.74 0.04 2.66
N PHE A 115 -3.92 0.16 3.70
CA PHE A 115 -4.40 0.19 5.08
C PHE A 115 -3.47 1.03 5.94
N ARG A 116 -4.00 1.51 7.06
CA ARG A 116 -3.22 2.14 8.13
C ARG A 116 -3.06 1.14 9.26
N GLY A 117 -1.82 0.92 9.71
CA GLY A 117 -1.53 0.15 10.92
C GLY A 117 -1.07 1.10 12.02
N ALA A 118 -1.75 1.10 13.16
CA ALA A 118 -1.41 1.92 14.33
C ALA A 118 -1.20 1.06 15.56
N ILE A 119 -0.28 1.45 16.45
CA ILE A 119 -0.07 0.73 17.71
C ILE A 119 -1.31 0.94 18.61
N SER A 120 -1.88 -0.16 19.13
CA SER A 120 -3.03 -0.11 20.03
C SER A 120 -2.69 0.73 21.28
N GLY A 121 -3.51 1.75 21.57
CA GLY A 121 -3.27 2.71 22.67
C GLY A 121 -2.34 3.88 22.32
N LEU A 122 -1.69 3.86 21.15
CA LEU A 122 -0.80 4.92 20.65
C LEU A 122 -1.16 5.27 19.20
N GLY A 123 -2.39 5.73 18.96
CA GLY A 123 -2.93 5.94 17.61
C GLY A 123 -2.17 6.95 16.73
N PHE A 124 -1.39 7.85 17.33
CA PHE A 124 -0.49 8.75 16.59
C PHE A 124 0.71 8.02 15.97
N ALA A 125 1.09 6.86 16.53
CA ALA A 125 2.16 6.01 16.04
C ALA A 125 1.62 5.03 15.01
N TYR A 126 1.52 5.51 13.76
CA TYR A 126 0.99 4.74 12.65
C TYR A 126 1.94 4.71 11.44
N CYS A 127 1.70 3.71 10.58
CA CYS A 127 2.23 3.67 9.24
C CYS A 127 1.11 3.42 8.23
N ASP A 128 1.19 4.09 7.09
CA ASP A 128 0.34 3.83 5.94
C ASP A 128 1.02 2.82 5.04
N PHE A 129 0.29 1.78 4.67
CA PHE A 129 0.74 0.67 3.87
C PHE A 129 0.00 0.67 2.54
N THR A 130 0.73 0.53 1.44
CA THR A 130 0.15 0.41 0.10
C THR A 130 0.72 -0.81 -0.58
N ARG A 131 -0.16 -1.67 -1.09
CA ARG A 131 0.24 -2.90 -1.76
C ARG A 131 0.94 -2.56 -3.06
N GLN A 132 2.14 -3.09 -3.22
CA GLN A 132 2.86 -2.99 -4.47
C GLN A 132 2.26 -4.00 -5.46
N GLY A 133 1.47 -3.50 -6.42
CA GLY A 133 0.95 -4.31 -7.51
C GLY A 133 2.12 -4.83 -8.35
N GLY A 134 2.21 -6.16 -8.55
CA GLY A 134 3.30 -6.80 -9.29
C GLY A 134 3.41 -6.41 -10.78
N ARG A 135 2.52 -5.55 -11.30
CA ARG A 135 2.38 -5.29 -12.75
C ARG A 135 2.84 -3.91 -13.22
N LEU A 136 3.18 -2.95 -12.36
CA LEU A 136 3.42 -1.56 -12.81
C LEU A 136 4.89 -1.11 -12.87
N ARG A 137 5.82 -1.77 -12.16
CA ARG A 137 7.24 -1.33 -12.19
C ARG A 137 8.04 -1.84 -13.40
N ILE A 138 7.50 -2.77 -14.18
CA ILE A 138 8.14 -3.24 -15.43
C ILE A 138 7.88 -2.24 -16.56
N ALA A 139 6.66 -1.68 -16.65
CA ALA A 139 6.30 -0.72 -17.70
C ALA A 139 7.08 0.59 -17.59
N GLU A 140 7.37 1.04 -16.37
CA GLU A 140 8.09 2.29 -16.12
C GLU A 140 9.59 2.18 -16.46
N ARG A 141 10.24 1.06 -16.06
CA ARG A 141 11.62 0.77 -16.49
C ARG A 141 11.74 0.51 -17.99
N ALA A 142 10.73 -0.09 -18.61
CA ALA A 142 10.70 -0.26 -20.07
C ALA A 142 10.66 1.09 -20.79
N ARG A 143 9.96 2.11 -20.26
CA ARG A 143 9.95 3.46 -20.82
C ARG A 143 11.27 4.20 -20.59
N GLU A 144 11.90 4.03 -19.43
CA GLU A 144 13.20 4.64 -19.13
C GLU A 144 14.33 4.06 -20.00
N ASN A 145 14.32 2.74 -20.24
CA ASN A 145 15.29 2.04 -21.10
C ASN A 145 15.07 2.26 -22.60
N ASN A 146 13.93 2.86 -23.02
CA ASN A 146 13.64 3.14 -24.43
C ASN A 146 14.07 4.56 -24.85
N ARG A 147 14.89 5.25 -24.05
CA ARG A 147 15.61 6.43 -24.55
C ARG A 147 16.67 5.92 -25.54
N PRO A 148 16.64 6.36 -26.81
CA PRO A 148 17.63 5.92 -27.79
C PRO A 148 19.03 6.31 -27.28
N LEU A 149 19.86 5.30 -27.06
CA LEU A 149 21.29 5.47 -26.81
C LEU A 149 21.86 6.22 -28.01
N ALA A 150 22.23 7.49 -27.80
CA ALA A 150 22.95 8.25 -28.80
C ALA A 150 24.27 7.53 -29.09
N LEU A 151 24.36 6.93 -30.28
CA LEU A 151 25.62 6.41 -30.82
C LEU A 151 26.58 7.59 -30.91
N ARG A 152 27.55 7.66 -30.01
CA ARG A 152 28.68 8.59 -30.12
C ARG A 152 29.49 8.15 -31.35
N PRO A 153 29.65 8.98 -32.39
CA PRO A 153 30.58 8.65 -33.46
C PRO A 153 31.99 8.65 -32.88
N SER A 154 32.63 7.48 -32.89
CA SER A 154 34.03 7.32 -32.58
C SER A 154 34.87 7.97 -33.69
N LEU A 155 35.80 8.83 -33.28
CA LEU A 155 36.93 9.36 -34.05
C LEU A 155 37.34 8.45 -35.22
N ALA A 156 37.00 8.89 -36.43
CA ALA A 156 37.59 8.43 -37.67
C ALA A 156 37.91 9.66 -38.53
N GLU A 157 38.80 10.52 -38.03
CA GLU A 157 39.51 11.47 -38.87
C GLU A 157 40.93 11.66 -38.31
N ALA A 158 41.71 10.58 -38.45
CA ALA A 158 43.15 10.68 -38.56
C ALA A 158 43.48 10.28 -40.01
N ARG A 159 44.32 11.09 -40.67
CA ARG A 159 44.88 10.95 -42.03
C ARG A 159 43.99 11.57 -43.12
N ASN A 160 44.40 12.63 -43.82
CA ASN A 160 45.70 12.88 -44.43
C ASN A 160 45.98 14.39 -44.52
#